data_AF-Q1Z1I9-F1
#
_entry.id   AF-Q1Z1I9-F1
#
_cell.length_a   1.000
_cell.length_b   1.000
_cell.length_c   1.000
_cell.angle_alpha   90.00
_cell.angle_beta   90.00
_cell.angle_gamma   90.00
#
_symmetry.space_group_name_H-M   'P 1'
#
loop_
_entity.id
_entity.type
_entity.pdbx_description
1 polymer ?
#
loop_
_entity_poly.entity_id
_entity_poly.type
_entity_poly.pdbx_seq_one_letter_code
_entity_poly.pdbx_strand_id
1 'polypeptide(L)'
;MSEQLRRTKIVTTLGPATDRDNNLEKIIAAGANVVRMNFSHGSPEDHIQRTKMVREIAAKLGKHIAILGDLQGPKIRVSTFKDGKIQLAIGDKFTLDSDLPKGEGHQDAVGLDYKELPNDVVTGDLLLLDDGRVQLKVTAVSGNKVHTEVTVGGPLSNNKGINKKGGGLSAEALTEKDKADIITAAKMGVDYLAVSFPRNGEDMKYARSLALDAGLEAKLVAKVERAEAVATTEAMDDIIMASDVVMVARGDLGVEIGDPELVGVQKKLIRRARSLNRTVITATQMMESMITSPMPTRAEVMDVANAVLDGTDAVMLSAETAAGDFPVETVQAMSSVCVGAEKEPSINVSNHRLARTFASPEETIAMSTMYAANHMEGVKAMVAMTESGRTPLMMSRISSGLPVFAMSRNENTLNRSSLYRGVTPVYFDRDSDAGLEAAKHALAVLKEHGYLTTGDLVIITQGDVMDTIGSTNNMRILTVE
;
A
#
# COMPACT_ATOMS: atom_id res chain seq x y z
N MET A 1 -26.05 -2.08 -19.39
CA MET A 1 -24.65 -2.21 -18.92
C MET A 1 -24.73 -2.73 -17.50
N SER A 2 -24.12 -3.89 -17.23
CA SER A 2 -23.80 -4.31 -15.86
C SER A 2 -23.05 -3.16 -15.18
N GLU A 3 -23.29 -3.00 -13.89
CA GLU A 3 -22.81 -1.88 -13.06
C GLU A 3 -21.32 -1.59 -13.28
N GLN A 4 -20.92 -0.31 -13.37
CA GLN A 4 -19.52 0.06 -13.58
C GLN A 4 -18.68 -0.39 -12.38
N LEU A 5 -17.80 -1.37 -12.57
CA LEU A 5 -16.92 -1.88 -11.52
C LEU A 5 -15.87 -0.83 -11.14
N ARG A 6 -15.69 -0.61 -9.84
CA ARG A 6 -14.59 0.21 -9.31
C ARG A 6 -13.25 -0.44 -9.63
N ARG A 7 -12.29 0.37 -10.11
CA ARG A 7 -10.98 -0.11 -10.58
C ARG A 7 -9.89 0.11 -9.54
N THR A 8 -9.84 1.28 -8.91
CA THR A 8 -8.91 1.61 -7.83
C THR A 8 -9.25 0.78 -6.61
N LYS A 9 -8.27 0.13 -5.99
CA LYS A 9 -8.48 -0.78 -4.86
C LYS A 9 -8.46 -0.03 -3.53
N ILE A 10 -9.08 -0.62 -2.50
CA ILE A 10 -9.11 -0.04 -1.16
C ILE A 10 -8.40 -0.98 -0.18
N VAL A 11 -7.41 -0.44 0.52
CA VAL A 11 -6.71 -1.10 1.62
C VAL A 11 -7.29 -0.57 2.94
N THR A 12 -7.76 -1.45 3.82
CA THR A 12 -8.37 -1.06 5.11
C THR A 12 -7.58 -1.62 6.27
N THR A 13 -7.15 -0.77 7.21
CA THR A 13 -6.42 -1.22 8.40
C THR A 13 -7.39 -1.78 9.44
N LEU A 14 -7.06 -2.95 10.00
CA LEU A 14 -7.86 -3.56 11.06
C LEU A 14 -7.44 -3.08 12.45
N GLY A 15 -8.40 -3.05 13.37
CA GLY A 15 -8.20 -2.63 14.75
C GLY A 15 -9.50 -2.73 15.56
N PRO A 16 -9.56 -2.08 16.75
CA PRO A 16 -10.72 -2.14 17.63
C PRO A 16 -12.06 -1.81 16.96
N ALA A 17 -12.08 -0.86 16.02
CA ALA A 17 -13.30 -0.47 15.32
C ALA A 17 -13.79 -1.54 14.33
N THR A 18 -12.89 -2.38 13.78
CA THR A 18 -13.26 -3.50 12.91
C THR A 18 -13.64 -4.75 13.69
N ASP A 19 -13.18 -4.89 14.93
CA ASP A 19 -13.49 -6.06 15.79
C ASP A 19 -14.92 -5.99 16.36
N ARG A 20 -15.48 -4.78 16.53
CA ARG A 20 -16.85 -4.57 17.06
C ARG A 20 -17.93 -4.65 15.98
N ASP A 21 -19.16 -4.90 16.40
CA ASP A 21 -20.41 -4.71 15.63
C ASP A 21 -20.45 -5.35 14.22
N ASN A 22 -19.71 -6.45 14.04
CA ASN A 22 -19.53 -7.11 12.75
C ASN A 22 -18.97 -6.16 11.65
N ASN A 23 -18.21 -5.14 12.05
CA ASN A 23 -17.70 -4.14 11.11
C ASN A 23 -16.72 -4.73 10.10
N LEU A 24 -15.94 -5.75 10.47
CA LEU A 24 -15.08 -6.47 9.53
C LEU A 24 -15.87 -7.00 8.32
N GLU A 25 -17.02 -7.66 8.55
CA GLU A 25 -17.88 -8.15 7.45
C GLU A 25 -18.45 -6.99 6.64
N LYS A 26 -18.90 -5.93 7.32
CA LYS A 26 -19.48 -4.75 6.66
C LYS A 26 -18.48 -4.00 5.79
N ILE A 27 -17.21 -3.83 6.20
CA ILE A 27 -16.19 -3.15 5.38
C ILE A 27 -15.79 -4.00 4.17
N ILE A 28 -15.73 -5.33 4.32
CA ILE A 28 -15.48 -6.24 3.19
C ILE A 28 -16.66 -6.20 2.21
N ALA A 29 -17.90 -6.18 2.72
CA ALA A 29 -19.10 -6.01 1.90
C ALA A 29 -19.10 -4.66 1.16
N ALA A 30 -18.73 -3.57 1.84
CA ALA A 30 -18.66 -2.21 1.31
C ALA A 30 -17.59 -2.01 0.22
N GLY A 31 -16.58 -2.89 0.17
CA GLY A 31 -15.61 -2.93 -0.94
C GLY A 31 -14.15 -2.90 -0.54
N ALA A 32 -13.77 -3.22 0.69
CA ALA A 32 -12.37 -3.48 0.99
C ALA A 32 -11.83 -4.58 0.06
N ASN A 33 -10.63 -4.38 -0.50
CA ASN A 33 -9.97 -5.35 -1.37
C ASN A 33 -8.74 -6.00 -0.70
N VAL A 34 -8.13 -5.25 0.20
CA VAL A 34 -6.98 -5.68 1.01
C VAL A 34 -7.22 -5.24 2.44
N VAL A 35 -6.95 -6.11 3.41
CA VAL A 35 -6.93 -5.75 4.82
C VAL A 35 -5.49 -5.63 5.30
N ARG A 36 -5.20 -4.58 6.06
CA ARG A 36 -3.88 -4.31 6.63
C ARG A 36 -3.85 -4.64 8.11
N MET A 37 -2.88 -5.45 8.51
CA MET A 37 -2.52 -5.77 9.89
C MET A 37 -1.32 -4.92 10.28
N ASN A 38 -1.54 -3.88 11.08
CA ASN A 38 -0.46 -3.00 11.53
C ASN A 38 0.21 -3.59 12.77
N PHE A 39 1.41 -4.18 12.64
CA PHE A 39 2.15 -4.77 13.75
C PHE A 39 2.69 -3.75 14.75
N SER A 40 2.46 -2.45 14.52
CA SER A 40 2.70 -1.42 15.54
C SER A 40 1.84 -1.57 16.79
N HIS A 41 0.70 -2.25 16.70
CA HIS A 41 -0.30 -2.39 17.74
C HIS A 41 -0.89 -3.80 17.74
N GLY A 42 -1.34 -4.27 18.89
CA GLY A 42 -1.88 -5.62 19.04
C GLY A 42 -0.80 -6.66 19.29
N SER A 43 -1.26 -7.85 19.70
CA SER A 43 -0.44 -9.04 19.89
C SER A 43 -0.42 -9.91 18.63
N PRO A 44 0.59 -10.78 18.47
CA PRO A 44 0.58 -11.80 17.40
C PRO A 44 -0.72 -12.60 17.33
N GLU A 45 -1.29 -12.97 18.49
CA GLU A 45 -2.52 -13.72 18.62
C GLU A 45 -3.73 -12.96 18.03
N ASP A 46 -3.81 -11.65 18.29
CA ASP A 46 -4.88 -10.80 17.74
C ASP A 46 -4.84 -10.80 16.21
N HIS A 47 -3.64 -10.68 15.62
CA HIS A 47 -3.48 -10.66 14.16
C HIS A 47 -3.80 -12.02 13.52
N ILE A 48 -3.40 -13.12 14.17
CA ILE A 48 -3.75 -14.48 13.72
C ILE A 48 -5.27 -14.68 13.76
N GLN A 49 -5.94 -14.23 14.81
CA GLN A 49 -7.39 -14.35 14.93
C GLN A 49 -8.11 -13.52 13.87
N ARG A 50 -7.72 -12.25 13.66
CA ARG A 50 -8.29 -11.41 12.61
C ARG A 50 -8.07 -12.00 11.22
N THR A 51 -6.90 -12.61 10.96
CA THR A 51 -6.61 -13.30 9.69
C THR A 51 -7.61 -14.41 9.42
N LYS A 52 -7.90 -15.27 10.40
CA LYS A 52 -8.90 -16.33 10.27
C LYS A 52 -10.29 -15.77 9.95
N MET A 53 -10.72 -14.77 10.71
CA MET A 53 -12.02 -14.12 10.50
C MET A 53 -12.14 -13.49 9.11
N VAL A 54 -11.09 -12.83 8.61
CA VAL A 54 -11.06 -12.27 7.24
C VAL A 54 -11.27 -13.37 6.21
N ARG A 55 -10.57 -14.51 6.32
CA ARG A 55 -10.68 -15.62 5.37
C ARG A 55 -12.08 -16.25 5.42
N GLU A 56 -12.64 -16.45 6.61
CA GLU A 56 -14.01 -16.98 6.79
C GLU A 56 -15.06 -16.07 6.18
N ILE A 57 -14.98 -14.76 6.44
CA ILE A 57 -15.89 -13.76 5.89
C ILE A 57 -15.74 -13.64 4.37
N ALA A 58 -14.50 -13.63 3.86
CA ALA A 58 -14.21 -13.59 2.44
C ALA A 58 -14.85 -14.78 1.70
N ALA A 59 -14.69 -15.99 2.24
CA ALA A 59 -15.33 -17.20 1.73
C ALA A 59 -16.87 -17.12 1.80
N LYS A 60 -17.43 -16.68 2.93
CA LYS A 60 -18.87 -16.48 3.11
C LYS A 60 -19.47 -15.52 2.07
N LEU A 61 -18.75 -14.45 1.73
CA LEU A 61 -19.20 -13.42 0.81
C LEU A 61 -18.81 -13.69 -0.66
N GLY A 62 -18.10 -14.79 -0.94
CA GLY A 62 -17.57 -15.07 -2.28
C GLY A 62 -16.62 -13.99 -2.80
N LYS A 63 -15.83 -13.39 -1.91
CA LYS A 63 -14.85 -12.35 -2.25
C LYS A 63 -13.43 -12.84 -2.02
N HIS A 64 -12.50 -12.42 -2.87
CA HIS A 64 -11.07 -12.58 -2.62
C HIS A 64 -10.54 -11.31 -1.95
N ILE A 65 -9.83 -11.47 -0.83
CA ILE A 65 -9.33 -10.37 0.00
C ILE A 65 -7.86 -10.66 0.31
N ALA A 66 -6.98 -9.75 -0.07
CA ALA A 66 -5.57 -9.87 0.28
C ALA A 66 -5.33 -9.46 1.73
N ILE A 67 -4.36 -10.10 2.39
CA ILE A 67 -3.90 -9.73 3.73
C ILE A 67 -2.50 -9.13 3.62
N LEU A 68 -2.35 -7.90 4.12
CA LEU A 68 -1.09 -7.16 4.17
C LEU A 68 -0.62 -7.05 5.62
N GLY A 69 0.50 -7.69 5.97
CA GLY A 69 1.19 -7.43 7.24
C GLY A 69 2.09 -6.19 7.10
N ASP A 70 2.05 -5.27 8.05
CA ASP A 70 2.85 -4.04 8.02
C ASP A 70 3.78 -3.99 9.24
N LEU A 71 5.08 -4.14 8.98
CA LEU A 71 6.13 -4.12 9.98
C LEU A 71 6.24 -2.75 10.62
N GLN A 72 6.68 -2.71 11.88
CA GLN A 72 6.75 -1.47 12.63
C GLN A 72 7.89 -0.57 12.15
N GLY A 73 9.06 -1.15 11.88
CA GLY A 73 10.29 -0.43 11.64
C GLY A 73 10.87 0.26 12.88
N PRO A 74 11.98 1.00 12.72
CA PRO A 74 12.62 1.72 13.81
C PRO A 74 11.76 2.90 14.27
N LYS A 75 11.12 2.78 15.43
CA LYS A 75 10.40 3.89 16.06
C LYS A 75 11.37 4.84 16.76
N ILE A 76 11.77 5.90 16.08
CA ILE A 76 12.56 6.98 16.68
C ILE A 76 11.59 7.90 17.42
N ARG A 77 11.66 7.90 18.75
CA ARG A 77 10.69 8.58 19.62
C ARG A 77 11.37 9.26 20.79
N VAL A 78 10.75 10.34 21.26
CA VAL A 78 10.99 10.81 22.63
C VAL A 78 10.48 9.76 23.60
N SER A 79 11.13 9.60 24.74
CA SER A 79 10.73 8.68 25.79
C SER A 79 9.49 9.20 26.54
N THR A 80 9.48 9.11 27.87
CA THR A 80 8.31 9.48 28.67
C THR A 80 8.65 10.55 29.71
N PHE A 81 7.67 11.42 29.95
CA PHE A 81 7.70 12.51 30.92
C PHE A 81 7.11 12.08 32.26
N LYS A 82 7.56 12.71 33.35
CA LYS A 82 7.05 12.51 34.72
C LYS A 82 5.53 12.70 34.79
N ASP A 83 5.05 13.80 34.20
CA ASP A 83 3.63 14.18 34.20
C ASP A 83 2.93 13.81 32.87
N GLY A 84 3.55 12.96 32.05
CA GLY A 84 3.02 12.44 30.78
C GLY A 84 3.01 13.41 29.59
N LYS A 85 3.06 14.72 29.82
CA LYS A 85 3.20 15.76 28.79
C LYS A 85 3.81 17.05 29.33
N ILE A 86 4.35 17.85 28.42
CA ILE A 86 4.82 19.21 28.65
C ILE A 86 4.28 20.15 27.57
N GLN A 87 4.45 21.46 27.78
CA GLN A 87 4.13 22.49 26.80
C GLN A 87 5.40 23.26 26.46
N LEU A 88 5.80 23.25 25.19
CA LEU A 88 6.98 23.97 24.70
C LEU A 88 6.55 25.28 24.03
N ALA A 89 7.21 26.39 24.38
CA ALA A 89 7.04 27.69 23.74
C ALA A 89 8.18 27.96 22.73
N ILE A 90 7.91 28.84 21.77
CA ILE A 90 8.92 29.24 20.77
C ILE A 90 10.08 29.94 21.48
N GLY A 91 11.31 29.53 21.15
CA GLY A 91 12.55 30.03 21.76
C GLY A 91 12.99 29.29 23.02
N ASP A 92 12.18 28.36 23.56
CA ASP A 92 12.58 27.54 24.69
C ASP A 92 13.80 26.68 24.34
N LYS A 93 14.69 26.50 25.31
CA LYS A 93 15.79 25.54 25.21
C LYS A 93 15.31 24.18 25.67
N PHE A 94 15.52 23.16 24.84
CA PHE A 94 15.09 21.80 25.15
C PHE A 94 16.20 20.80 24.82
N THR A 95 16.43 19.82 25.69
CA THR A 95 17.49 18.82 25.51
C THR A 95 16.91 17.43 25.27
N LEU A 96 17.33 16.78 24.19
CA LEU A 96 17.11 15.35 23.99
C LEU A 96 18.33 14.61 24.56
N ASP A 97 18.13 13.85 25.62
CA ASP A 97 19.22 13.25 26.40
C ASP A 97 19.12 11.71 26.35
N SER A 98 20.04 11.06 25.63
CA SER A 98 20.04 9.60 25.51
C SER A 98 20.24 8.88 26.86
N ASP A 99 20.82 9.54 27.87
CA ASP A 99 21.06 8.95 29.19
C ASP A 99 19.91 9.18 30.17
N LEU A 100 18.94 10.05 29.84
CA LEU A 100 17.80 10.32 30.71
C LEU A 100 16.88 9.08 30.81
N PRO A 101 16.63 8.55 32.02
CA PRO A 101 15.79 7.38 32.19
C PRO A 101 14.34 7.61 31.75
N LYS A 102 13.69 6.51 31.37
CA LYS A 102 12.27 6.50 31.01
C LYS A 102 11.43 6.96 32.20
N GLY A 103 10.56 7.94 31.97
CA GLY A 103 9.63 8.48 32.97
C GLY A 103 10.20 9.68 33.72
N GLU A 104 11.45 10.06 33.45
CA GLU A 104 12.09 11.21 34.10
C GLU A 104 12.07 12.50 33.27
N GLY A 105 11.49 12.47 32.06
CA GLY A 105 11.34 13.65 31.21
C GLY A 105 10.60 14.78 31.93
N HIS A 106 11.03 16.01 31.70
CA HIS A 106 10.51 17.22 32.33
C HIS A 106 10.56 18.40 31.34
N GLN A 107 10.22 19.62 31.81
CA GLN A 107 10.11 20.82 30.97
C GLN A 107 11.35 21.11 30.11
N ASP A 108 12.55 20.83 30.62
CA ASP A 108 13.80 21.18 29.91
C ASP A 108 14.46 20.02 29.14
N ALA A 109 14.02 18.77 29.35
CA ALA A 109 14.65 17.61 28.74
C ALA A 109 13.78 16.36 28.71
N VAL A 110 14.03 15.48 27.74
CA VAL A 110 13.42 14.15 27.65
C VAL A 110 14.41 13.11 27.14
N GLY A 111 14.20 11.87 27.57
CA GLY A 111 14.94 10.71 27.09
C GLY A 111 14.65 10.37 25.64
N LEU A 112 15.48 9.52 25.05
CA LEU A 112 15.33 8.98 23.70
C LEU A 112 15.23 7.45 23.71
N ASP A 113 14.34 6.91 22.88
CA ASP A 113 14.29 5.46 22.64
C ASP A 113 15.38 5.03 21.64
N TYR A 114 15.73 5.89 20.69
CA TYR A 114 16.84 5.71 19.76
C TYR A 114 18.10 6.41 20.29
N LYS A 115 19.00 5.63 20.90
CA LYS A 115 20.17 6.15 21.63
C LYS A 115 21.22 6.78 20.73
N GLU A 116 21.25 6.41 19.45
CA GLU A 116 22.22 6.89 18.46
C GLU A 116 21.85 8.25 17.84
N LEU A 117 20.71 8.85 18.19
CA LEU A 117 20.31 10.17 17.64
C LEU A 117 21.41 11.25 17.75
N PRO A 118 22.17 11.38 18.86
CA PRO A 118 23.25 12.36 18.96
C PRO A 118 24.33 12.19 17.90
N ASN A 119 24.55 10.97 17.37
CA ASN A 119 25.53 10.69 16.32
C ASN A 119 25.00 11.01 14.91
N ASP A 120 23.68 11.11 14.76
CA ASP A 120 23.02 11.34 13.47
C ASP A 120 22.66 12.82 13.22
N VAL A 121 22.89 13.70 14.20
CA VAL A 121 22.50 15.11 14.14
C VAL A 121 23.70 16.03 14.27
N VAL A 122 23.62 17.18 13.60
CA VAL A 122 24.62 18.24 13.67
C VAL A 122 23.95 19.59 13.96
N THR A 123 24.73 20.56 14.45
CA THR A 123 24.23 21.93 14.65
C THR A 123 23.60 22.47 13.37
N GLY A 124 22.39 23.00 13.49
CA GLY A 124 21.59 23.53 12.39
C GLY A 124 20.49 22.58 11.89
N ASP A 125 20.57 21.28 12.22
CA ASP A 125 19.53 20.32 11.86
C ASP A 125 18.17 20.68 12.49
N LEU A 126 17.10 20.34 11.78
CA LEU A 126 15.73 20.49 12.25
C LEU A 126 15.14 19.12 12.58
N LEU A 127 14.75 18.94 13.83
CA LEU A 127 14.03 17.77 14.32
C LEU A 127 12.54 18.09 14.40
N LEU A 128 11.72 17.25 13.79
CA LEU A 128 10.27 17.37 13.75
C LEU A 128 9.67 16.33 14.68
N LEU A 129 8.88 16.77 15.65
CA LEU A 129 8.24 15.93 16.64
C LEU A 129 6.72 15.93 16.44
N ASP A 130 6.10 14.75 16.64
CA ASP A 130 4.65 14.57 16.49
C ASP A 130 4.14 15.08 15.13
N ASP A 131 4.68 14.53 14.05
CA ASP A 131 4.39 14.91 12.66
C ASP A 131 4.67 16.40 12.38
N GLY A 132 5.70 16.96 13.03
CA GLY A 132 6.12 18.35 12.86
C GLY A 132 5.29 19.38 13.62
N ARG A 133 4.36 18.96 14.48
CA ARG A 133 3.60 19.86 15.39
C ARG A 133 4.50 20.60 16.37
N VAL A 134 5.62 19.99 16.75
CA VAL A 134 6.71 20.64 17.48
C VAL A 134 7.98 20.53 16.65
N GLN A 135 8.76 21.62 16.58
CA GLN A 135 10.02 21.63 15.86
C GLN A 135 11.14 22.15 16.74
N LEU A 136 12.26 21.43 16.69
CA LEU A 136 13.47 21.71 17.46
C LEU A 136 14.63 21.93 16.50
N LYS A 137 15.32 23.06 16.62
CA LYS A 137 16.57 23.32 15.90
C LYS A 137 17.75 22.93 16.77
N VAL A 138 18.60 22.05 16.26
CA VAL A 138 19.82 21.62 16.98
C VAL A 138 20.79 22.80 17.08
N THR A 139 21.14 23.16 18.31
CA THR A 139 22.10 24.24 18.61
C THR A 139 23.49 23.68 18.91
N ALA A 140 23.57 22.55 19.61
CA ALA A 140 24.82 21.84 19.88
C ALA A 140 24.58 20.36 20.19
N VAL A 141 25.60 19.54 20.01
CA VAL A 141 25.64 18.15 20.48
C VAL A 141 26.79 18.02 21.48
N SER A 142 26.55 17.41 22.62
CA SER A 142 27.54 17.25 23.69
C SER A 142 27.43 15.86 24.32
N GLY A 143 28.27 14.94 23.84
CA GLY A 143 28.17 13.52 24.18
C GLY A 143 26.81 12.97 23.78
N ASN A 144 26.08 12.41 24.75
CA ASN A 144 24.77 11.81 24.56
C ASN A 144 23.59 12.81 24.57
N LYS A 145 23.88 14.12 24.58
CA LYS A 145 22.87 15.18 24.67
C LYS A 145 22.80 16.01 23.40
N VAL A 146 21.60 16.18 22.87
CA VAL A 146 21.29 17.08 21.76
C VAL A 146 20.60 18.32 22.34
N HIS A 147 21.30 19.44 22.32
CA HIS A 147 20.76 20.72 22.76
C HIS A 147 20.02 21.38 21.60
N THR A 148 18.80 21.84 21.86
CA THR A 148 17.93 22.41 20.84
C THR A 148 17.25 23.69 21.29
N GLU A 149 16.76 24.45 20.32
CA GLU A 149 15.87 25.60 20.51
C GLU A 149 14.56 25.32 19.78
N VAL A 150 13.43 25.60 20.44
CA VAL A 150 12.10 25.36 19.87
C VAL A 150 11.79 26.41 18.80
N THR A 151 11.60 25.98 17.55
CA THR A 151 11.20 26.86 16.44
C THR A 151 9.70 26.87 16.21
N VAL A 152 9.02 25.77 16.53
CA VAL A 152 7.56 25.65 16.54
C VAL A 152 7.16 25.01 17.86
N GLY A 153 6.43 25.75 18.69
CA GLY A 153 5.97 25.31 20.01
C GLY A 153 4.66 24.51 19.95
N GLY A 154 4.34 23.83 21.04
CA GLY A 154 3.17 22.97 21.12
C GLY A 154 3.23 22.00 22.31
N PRO A 155 2.15 21.23 22.53
CA PRO A 155 2.17 20.16 23.51
C PRO A 155 3.08 19.02 23.02
N LEU A 156 3.94 18.51 23.90
CA LEU A 156 4.75 17.31 23.64
C LEU A 156 4.41 16.27 24.71
N SER A 157 4.07 15.06 24.28
CA SER A 157 3.65 13.96 25.16
C SER A 157 4.52 12.73 24.97
N ASN A 158 4.25 11.71 25.78
CA ASN A 158 4.98 10.45 25.76
C ASN A 158 5.04 9.78 24.37
N ASN A 159 6.20 9.21 24.03
CA ASN A 159 6.40 8.33 22.87
C ASN A 159 6.05 8.98 21.51
N LYS A 160 6.16 10.30 21.39
CA LYS A 160 5.99 11.01 20.12
C LYS A 160 7.17 10.78 19.18
N GLY A 161 6.87 10.60 17.89
CA GLY A 161 7.88 10.37 16.84
C GLY A 161 8.83 11.54 16.69
N ILE A 162 10.06 11.25 16.27
CA ILE A 162 11.08 12.22 15.89
C ILE A 162 11.53 11.89 14.47
N ASN A 163 11.46 12.87 13.59
CA ASN A 163 12.03 12.80 12.24
C ASN A 163 13.09 13.90 12.10
N LYS A 164 14.08 13.69 11.23
CA LYS A 164 15.08 14.70 10.86
C LYS A 164 14.73 15.25 9.48
N LYS A 165 14.63 16.58 9.36
CA LYS A 165 14.36 17.22 8.07
C LYS A 165 15.49 16.89 7.09
N GLY A 166 15.15 16.40 5.91
CA GLY A 166 16.11 15.98 4.89
C GLY A 166 16.69 14.57 5.08
N GLY A 167 16.18 13.78 6.03
CA GLY A 167 16.67 12.44 6.34
C GLY A 167 17.97 12.46 7.16
N GLY A 168 18.73 11.36 7.10
CA GLY A 168 20.05 11.21 7.71
C GLY A 168 20.10 10.40 9.00
N LEU A 169 18.99 9.77 9.43
CA LEU A 169 18.98 8.90 10.60
C LEU A 169 19.52 7.51 10.24
N SER A 170 20.54 7.03 10.96
CA SER A 170 21.26 5.80 10.62
C SER A 170 20.58 4.51 11.08
N ALA A 171 19.42 4.61 11.76
CA ALA A 171 18.65 3.50 12.29
C ALA A 171 18.48 2.36 11.27
N GLU A 172 18.67 1.13 11.73
CA GLU A 172 18.46 -0.07 10.93
C GLU A 172 16.98 -0.19 10.53
N ALA A 173 16.72 -0.59 9.29
CA ALA A 173 15.36 -0.71 8.77
C ALA A 173 14.54 -1.83 9.44
N LEU A 174 15.20 -2.90 9.91
CA LEU A 174 14.55 -4.04 10.56
C LEU A 174 15.02 -4.17 12.01
N THR A 175 14.08 -3.99 12.93
CA THR A 175 14.29 -4.20 14.37
C THR A 175 14.15 -5.67 14.74
N GLU A 176 14.57 -6.04 15.97
CA GLU A 176 14.29 -7.38 16.52
C GLU A 176 12.79 -7.69 16.60
N LYS A 177 11.96 -6.66 16.84
CA LYS A 177 10.51 -6.80 16.79
C LYS A 177 10.05 -7.14 15.38
N ASP A 178 10.57 -6.46 14.36
CA ASP A 178 10.20 -6.73 12.97
C ASP A 178 10.58 -8.16 12.56
N LYS A 179 11.75 -8.65 12.98
CA LYS A 179 12.16 -10.05 12.75
C LYS A 179 11.17 -11.05 13.37
N ALA A 180 10.68 -10.78 14.58
CA ALA A 180 9.65 -11.60 15.23
C ALA A 180 8.28 -11.48 14.53
N ASP A 181 7.92 -10.29 14.06
CA ASP A 181 6.68 -10.04 13.32
C ASP A 181 6.70 -10.72 11.95
N ILE A 182 7.85 -10.84 11.28
CA ILE A 182 8.01 -11.62 10.03
C ILE A 182 7.62 -13.08 10.25
N ILE A 183 8.05 -13.69 11.36
CA ILE A 183 7.67 -15.06 11.73
C ILE A 183 6.16 -15.15 11.99
N THR A 184 5.58 -14.13 12.59
CA THR A 184 4.12 -14.05 12.82
C THR A 184 3.36 -13.93 11.49
N ALA A 185 3.83 -13.09 10.57
CA ALA A 185 3.29 -12.94 9.23
C ALA A 185 3.37 -14.24 8.43
N ALA A 186 4.43 -15.03 8.63
CA ALA A 186 4.57 -16.37 8.04
C ALA A 186 3.48 -17.33 8.54
N LYS A 187 3.23 -17.36 9.85
CA LYS A 187 2.15 -18.16 10.44
C LYS A 187 0.76 -17.73 9.95
N MET A 188 0.57 -16.45 9.69
CA MET A 188 -0.68 -15.91 9.14
C MET A 188 -0.85 -16.20 7.64
N GLY A 189 0.23 -16.49 6.92
CA GLY A 189 0.21 -16.65 5.47
C GLY A 189 -0.22 -15.36 4.76
N VAL A 190 0.36 -14.22 5.13
CA VAL A 190 0.02 -12.93 4.51
C VAL A 190 0.37 -12.92 3.01
N ASP A 191 -0.47 -12.26 2.21
CA ASP A 191 -0.25 -12.12 0.78
C ASP A 191 0.85 -11.08 0.48
N TYR A 192 0.87 -10.03 1.31
CA TYR A 192 1.81 -8.91 1.24
C TYR A 192 2.47 -8.65 2.60
N LEU A 193 3.74 -8.25 2.57
CA LEU A 193 4.49 -7.83 3.76
C LEU A 193 5.14 -6.47 3.50
N ALA A 194 4.76 -5.46 4.25
CA ALA A 194 5.30 -4.11 4.14
C ALA A 194 6.48 -3.88 5.08
N VAL A 195 7.55 -3.30 4.53
CA VAL A 195 8.79 -2.97 5.23
C VAL A 195 8.83 -1.46 5.41
N SER A 196 8.94 -1.04 6.67
CA SER A 196 8.99 0.37 7.08
C SER A 196 10.40 0.93 7.02
N PHE A 197 10.53 2.21 6.67
CA PHE A 197 11.80 2.95 6.59
C PHE A 197 12.97 2.27 5.82
N PRO A 198 12.76 1.53 4.70
CA PRO A 198 13.86 1.03 3.91
C PRO A 198 14.69 2.19 3.34
N ARG A 199 16.01 2.13 3.50
CA ARG A 199 16.94 3.14 2.97
C ARG A 199 17.31 2.88 1.53
N ASN A 200 17.34 1.61 1.14
CA ASN A 200 17.80 1.12 -0.15
C ASN A 200 17.21 -0.27 -0.44
N GLY A 201 17.54 -0.82 -1.60
CA GLY A 201 17.12 -2.14 -2.04
C GLY A 201 17.71 -3.29 -1.21
N GLU A 202 18.84 -3.11 -0.54
CA GLU A 202 19.43 -4.15 0.33
C GLU A 202 18.60 -4.39 1.59
N ASP A 203 18.06 -3.33 2.21
CA ASP A 203 17.12 -3.47 3.33
C ASP A 203 15.89 -4.31 2.91
N MET A 204 15.39 -4.09 1.69
CA MET A 204 14.27 -4.86 1.12
C MET A 204 14.65 -6.33 0.83
N LYS A 205 15.86 -6.58 0.31
CA LYS A 205 16.35 -7.95 0.06
C LYS A 205 16.55 -8.71 1.37
N TYR A 206 17.03 -8.03 2.42
CA TYR A 206 17.19 -8.63 3.74
C TYR A 206 15.85 -9.00 4.37
N ALA A 207 14.84 -8.12 4.30
CA ALA A 207 13.48 -8.47 4.72
C ALA A 207 12.94 -9.68 3.95
N ARG A 208 13.24 -9.76 2.64
CA ARG A 208 12.84 -10.89 1.79
C ARG A 208 13.48 -12.20 2.22
N SER A 209 14.79 -12.20 2.49
CA SER A 209 15.48 -13.41 2.93
C SER A 209 14.91 -13.91 4.25
N LEU A 210 14.68 -13.02 5.22
CA LEU A 210 14.06 -13.38 6.50
C LEU A 210 12.65 -13.95 6.34
N ALA A 211 11.83 -13.39 5.44
CA ALA A 211 10.51 -13.93 5.14
C ALA A 211 10.60 -15.33 4.52
N LEU A 212 11.50 -15.55 3.57
CA LEU A 212 11.73 -16.86 2.94
C LEU A 212 12.24 -17.90 3.95
N ASP A 213 13.18 -17.52 4.82
CA ASP A 213 13.70 -18.38 5.88
C ASP A 213 12.60 -18.79 6.88
N ALA A 214 11.61 -17.91 7.10
CA ALA A 214 10.42 -18.19 7.89
C ALA A 214 9.34 -18.99 7.12
N GLY A 215 9.55 -19.33 5.85
CA GLY A 215 8.60 -20.07 5.00
C GLY A 215 7.48 -19.20 4.40
N LEU A 216 7.66 -17.88 4.34
CA LEU A 216 6.69 -16.93 3.80
C LEU A 216 7.09 -16.44 2.41
N GLU A 217 6.32 -16.80 1.39
CA GLU A 217 6.49 -16.31 0.02
C GLU A 217 5.66 -15.05 -0.28
N ALA A 218 5.55 -14.13 0.67
CA ALA A 218 4.78 -12.89 0.50
C ALA A 218 5.39 -11.94 -0.54
N LYS A 219 4.54 -11.11 -1.13
CA LYS A 219 4.97 -9.99 -1.98
C LYS A 219 5.40 -8.82 -1.09
N LEU A 220 6.60 -8.27 -1.31
CA LEU A 220 7.11 -7.21 -0.46
C LEU A 220 6.62 -5.83 -0.89
N VAL A 221 6.19 -5.05 0.09
CA VAL A 221 5.79 -3.64 -0.07
C VAL A 221 6.89 -2.75 0.51
N ALA A 222 7.55 -1.93 -0.31
CA ALA A 222 8.47 -0.91 0.19
C ALA A 222 7.68 0.34 0.60
N LYS A 223 7.74 0.71 1.87
CA LYS A 223 7.15 1.96 2.35
C LYS A 223 8.14 3.10 2.12
N VAL A 224 7.84 3.95 1.16
CA VAL A 224 8.70 5.08 0.81
C VAL A 224 8.39 6.21 1.79
N GLU A 225 9.15 6.22 2.88
CA GLU A 225 8.98 7.09 4.06
C GLU A 225 10.16 8.04 4.27
N ARG A 226 11.26 7.81 3.54
CA ARG A 226 12.55 8.43 3.77
C ARG A 226 12.95 9.39 2.65
N ALA A 227 13.53 10.53 2.99
CA ALA A 227 14.08 11.48 2.02
C ALA A 227 15.12 10.83 1.10
N GLU A 228 15.96 9.93 1.63
CA GLU A 228 17.00 9.23 0.87
C GLU A 228 16.41 8.37 -0.25
N ALA A 229 15.24 7.76 -0.02
CA ALA A 229 14.57 6.91 -0.99
C ALA A 229 14.09 7.69 -2.24
N VAL A 230 13.96 9.01 -2.14
CA VAL A 230 13.42 9.88 -3.19
C VAL A 230 14.39 10.96 -3.64
N ALA A 231 15.60 11.00 -3.07
CA ALA A 231 16.61 12.00 -3.33
C ALA A 231 17.06 12.01 -4.81
N THR A 232 17.15 10.83 -5.44
CA THR A 232 17.48 10.69 -6.86
C THR A 232 16.57 9.67 -7.55
N THR A 233 16.64 9.60 -8.87
CA THR A 233 15.91 8.56 -9.63
C THR A 233 16.52 7.18 -9.39
N GLU A 234 17.84 7.11 -9.20
CA GLU A 234 18.57 5.87 -8.95
C GLU A 234 18.22 5.28 -7.58
N ALA A 235 18.16 6.11 -6.53
CA ALA A 235 17.73 5.67 -5.20
C ALA A 235 16.27 5.17 -5.21
N MET A 236 15.42 5.88 -5.92
CA MET A 236 14.03 5.46 -6.13
C MET A 236 13.94 4.13 -6.87
N ASP A 237 14.70 3.96 -7.94
CA ASP A 237 14.71 2.74 -8.74
C ASP A 237 15.23 1.54 -7.98
N ASP A 238 16.25 1.73 -7.15
CA ASP A 238 16.83 0.68 -6.31
C ASP A 238 15.76 0.06 -5.38
N ILE A 239 14.98 0.90 -4.69
CA ILE A 239 13.89 0.46 -3.81
C ILE A 239 12.72 -0.14 -4.60
N ILE A 240 12.32 0.49 -5.70
CA ILE A 240 11.20 -0.01 -6.52
C ILE A 240 11.53 -1.37 -7.14
N MET A 241 12.76 -1.58 -7.60
CA MET A 241 13.16 -2.83 -8.22
C MET A 241 13.29 -3.97 -7.20
N ALA A 242 13.70 -3.67 -5.97
CA ALA A 242 13.78 -4.64 -4.87
C ALA A 242 12.41 -5.00 -4.24
N SER A 243 11.36 -4.23 -4.53
CA SER A 243 9.99 -4.44 -4.04
C SER A 243 9.07 -5.04 -5.10
N ASP A 244 7.94 -5.62 -4.66
CA ASP A 244 6.84 -6.04 -5.53
C ASP A 244 5.75 -4.95 -5.60
N VAL A 245 5.59 -4.20 -4.52
CA VAL A 245 4.66 -3.08 -4.35
C VAL A 245 5.39 -1.89 -3.73
N VAL A 246 5.00 -0.68 -4.13
CA VAL A 246 5.47 0.58 -3.52
C VAL A 246 4.33 1.17 -2.71
N MET A 247 4.58 1.61 -1.49
CA MET A 247 3.63 2.39 -0.71
C MET A 247 4.15 3.82 -0.56
N VAL A 248 3.41 4.79 -1.09
CA VAL A 248 3.67 6.21 -0.86
C VAL A 248 3.13 6.55 0.52
N ALA A 249 3.99 6.47 1.53
CA ALA A 249 3.65 6.69 2.93
C ALA A 249 3.85 8.18 3.27
N ARG A 250 2.77 8.94 3.08
CA ARG A 250 2.79 10.40 3.02
C ARG A 250 3.11 11.09 4.34
N GLY A 251 2.70 10.51 5.47
CA GLY A 251 2.98 11.04 6.81
C GLY A 251 4.47 11.27 7.04
N ASP A 252 5.24 10.21 7.24
CA ASP A 252 6.69 10.30 7.50
C ASP A 252 7.45 10.97 6.34
N LEU A 253 7.12 10.63 5.09
CA LEU A 253 7.81 11.20 3.93
C LEU A 253 7.62 12.73 3.85
N GLY A 254 6.39 13.21 4.04
CA GLY A 254 6.05 14.64 4.02
C GLY A 254 6.77 15.42 5.11
N VAL A 255 6.93 14.82 6.28
CA VAL A 255 7.70 15.42 7.39
C VAL A 255 9.19 15.57 7.02
N GLU A 256 9.79 14.57 6.35
CA GLU A 256 11.21 14.63 5.99
C GLU A 256 11.52 15.56 4.82
N ILE A 257 10.71 15.54 3.75
CA ILE A 257 10.99 16.33 2.52
C ILE A 257 10.23 17.66 2.47
N GLY A 258 9.22 17.83 3.33
CA GLY A 258 8.28 18.94 3.33
C GLY A 258 7.02 18.66 2.51
N ASP A 259 5.85 18.95 3.09
CA ASP A 259 4.54 18.78 2.45
C ASP A 259 4.40 19.38 1.04
N PRO A 260 4.98 20.56 0.71
CA PRO A 260 4.88 21.10 -0.64
C PRO A 260 5.52 20.21 -1.72
N GLU A 261 6.63 19.55 -1.40
CA GLU A 261 7.36 18.68 -2.33
C GLU A 261 6.68 17.32 -2.50
N LEU A 262 5.90 16.90 -1.50
CA LEU A 262 5.26 15.59 -1.42
C LEU A 262 4.35 15.29 -2.62
N VAL A 263 3.63 16.29 -3.13
CA VAL A 263 2.74 16.15 -4.29
C VAL A 263 3.54 15.73 -5.54
N GLY A 264 4.70 16.35 -5.77
CA GLY A 264 5.58 16.02 -6.89
C GLY A 264 6.16 14.62 -6.75
N VAL A 265 6.62 14.27 -5.55
CA VAL A 265 7.23 12.96 -5.25
C VAL A 265 6.21 11.83 -5.36
N GLN A 266 4.98 11.98 -4.85
CA GLN A 266 3.89 11.01 -5.03
C GLN A 266 3.66 10.70 -6.52
N LYS A 267 3.49 11.74 -7.34
CA LYS A 267 3.27 11.58 -8.79
C LYS A 267 4.45 10.91 -9.49
N LYS A 268 5.68 11.18 -9.05
CA LYS A 268 6.89 10.54 -9.57
C LYS A 268 6.94 9.06 -9.20
N LEU A 269 6.71 8.72 -7.93
CA LEU A 269 6.69 7.35 -7.42
C LEU A 269 5.63 6.48 -8.11
N ILE A 270 4.38 6.97 -8.21
CA ILE A 270 3.29 6.24 -8.86
C ILE A 270 3.63 5.93 -10.32
N ARG A 271 4.06 6.94 -11.08
CA ARG A 271 4.45 6.76 -12.49
C ARG A 271 5.64 5.81 -12.62
N ARG A 272 6.65 5.94 -11.76
CA ARG A 272 7.85 5.11 -11.84
C ARG A 272 7.56 3.65 -11.49
N ALA A 273 6.82 3.40 -10.41
CA ALA A 273 6.36 2.06 -10.04
C ALA A 273 5.60 1.36 -11.17
N ARG A 274 4.63 2.06 -11.78
CA ARG A 274 3.90 1.53 -12.94
C ARG A 274 4.80 1.25 -14.14
N SER A 275 5.77 2.12 -14.41
CA SER A 275 6.74 1.92 -15.50
C SER A 275 7.63 0.71 -15.26
N LEU A 276 7.94 0.38 -14.01
CA LEU A 276 8.75 -0.78 -13.62
C LEU A 276 7.91 -2.04 -13.32
N ASN A 277 6.65 -2.07 -13.78
CA ASN A 277 5.73 -3.19 -13.58
C ASN A 277 5.53 -3.55 -12.09
N ARG A 278 5.50 -2.54 -11.22
CA ARG A 278 5.16 -2.67 -9.79
C ARG A 278 3.78 -2.08 -9.50
N THR A 279 3.16 -2.60 -8.47
CA THR A 279 1.91 -2.07 -7.89
C THR A 279 2.24 -0.88 -6.98
N VAL A 280 1.33 0.08 -6.83
CA VAL A 280 1.55 1.24 -5.94
C VAL A 280 0.32 1.59 -5.10
N ILE A 281 0.53 1.78 -3.80
CA ILE A 281 -0.49 2.17 -2.82
C ILE A 281 -0.22 3.63 -2.42
N THR A 282 -1.24 4.48 -2.47
CA THR A 282 -1.20 5.81 -1.85
C THR A 282 -1.77 5.70 -0.43
N ALA A 283 -0.97 6.08 0.57
CA ALA A 283 -1.26 5.78 1.97
C ALA A 283 -1.27 7.02 2.87
N THR A 284 -1.92 6.85 4.03
CA THR A 284 -2.06 7.78 5.17
C THR A 284 -2.93 9.01 4.90
N GLN A 285 -3.78 9.38 5.87
CA GLN A 285 -4.59 10.60 5.91
C GLN A 285 -5.43 10.85 4.64
N MET A 286 -5.99 9.79 4.04
CA MET A 286 -6.80 9.95 2.83
C MET A 286 -8.20 10.49 3.16
N MET A 287 -8.76 10.12 4.32
CA MET A 287 -10.07 10.58 4.84
C MET A 287 -10.04 10.77 6.37
N GLU A 288 -8.96 11.35 6.90
CA GLU A 288 -8.68 11.49 8.34
C GLU A 288 -9.87 12.05 9.16
N SER A 289 -10.62 13.03 8.61
CA SER A 289 -11.79 13.61 9.27
C SER A 289 -12.85 12.57 9.59
N MET A 290 -12.93 11.49 8.80
CA MET A 290 -13.93 10.43 8.96
C MET A 290 -13.67 9.50 10.15
N ILE A 291 -12.56 9.68 10.87
CA ILE A 291 -12.38 9.06 12.20
C ILE A 291 -13.53 9.49 13.13
N THR A 292 -13.94 10.75 13.05
CA THR A 292 -14.95 11.36 13.94
C THR A 292 -16.15 11.97 13.21
N SER A 293 -16.10 12.06 11.88
CA SER A 293 -17.16 12.62 11.03
C SER A 293 -17.77 11.54 10.13
N PRO A 294 -19.10 11.50 9.94
CA PRO A 294 -19.73 10.58 9.00
C PRO A 294 -19.52 10.95 7.53
N MET A 295 -18.90 12.10 7.24
CA MET A 295 -18.64 12.58 5.88
C MET A 295 -17.22 13.13 5.73
N PRO A 296 -16.56 12.90 4.57
CA PRO A 296 -15.26 13.47 4.30
C PRO A 296 -15.36 14.96 3.95
N THR A 297 -14.27 15.68 4.16
CA THR A 297 -14.10 17.04 3.67
C THR A 297 -13.93 17.05 2.15
N ARG A 298 -14.17 18.21 1.52
CA ARG A 298 -13.91 18.39 0.08
C ARG A 298 -12.42 18.22 -0.27
N ALA A 299 -11.53 18.61 0.65
CA ALA A 299 -10.09 18.47 0.46
C ALA A 299 -9.69 16.98 0.37
N GLU A 300 -10.21 16.14 1.27
CA GLU A 300 -9.97 14.69 1.26
C GLU A 300 -10.55 14.03 0.01
N VAL A 301 -11.76 14.44 -0.42
CA VAL A 301 -12.34 13.97 -1.68
C VAL A 301 -11.43 14.31 -2.87
N MET A 302 -10.91 15.54 -2.93
CA MET A 302 -9.99 15.96 -3.99
C MET A 302 -8.65 15.22 -3.92
N ASP A 303 -8.13 14.94 -2.72
CA ASP A 303 -6.89 14.21 -2.53
C ASP A 303 -7.01 12.77 -3.04
N VAL A 304 -8.04 12.04 -2.61
CA VAL A 304 -8.33 10.68 -3.09
C VAL A 304 -8.54 10.66 -4.60
N ALA A 305 -9.35 11.58 -5.14
CA ALA A 305 -9.61 11.66 -6.57
C ALA A 305 -8.31 11.90 -7.36
N ASN A 306 -7.44 12.80 -6.90
CA ASN A 306 -6.16 13.05 -7.58
C ASN A 306 -5.20 11.85 -7.49
N ALA A 307 -5.18 11.10 -6.39
CA ALA A 307 -4.41 9.86 -6.32
C ALA A 307 -4.89 8.81 -7.35
N VAL A 308 -6.21 8.71 -7.57
CA VAL A 308 -6.79 7.87 -8.64
C VAL A 308 -6.31 8.30 -10.02
N LEU A 309 -6.37 9.61 -10.31
CA LEU A 309 -5.93 10.21 -11.57
C LEU A 309 -4.42 10.12 -11.79
N ASP A 310 -3.64 10.12 -10.71
CA ASP A 310 -2.19 9.93 -10.77
C ASP A 310 -1.78 8.52 -11.23
N GLY A 311 -2.70 7.57 -11.13
CA GLY A 311 -2.46 6.20 -11.56
C GLY A 311 -2.37 5.19 -10.42
N THR A 312 -2.69 5.56 -9.18
CA THR A 312 -2.51 4.64 -8.05
C THR A 312 -3.27 3.32 -8.24
N ASP A 313 -2.74 2.23 -7.71
CA ASP A 313 -3.46 0.96 -7.68
C ASP A 313 -4.50 0.95 -6.59
N ALA A 314 -4.10 1.46 -5.42
CA ALA A 314 -4.92 1.42 -4.24
C ALA A 314 -4.75 2.66 -3.39
N VAL A 315 -5.81 3.00 -2.67
CA VAL A 315 -5.83 4.01 -1.62
C VAL A 315 -6.02 3.32 -0.28
N MET A 316 -5.37 3.82 0.78
CA MET A 316 -5.36 3.17 2.09
C MET A 316 -6.01 4.00 3.18
N LEU A 317 -6.86 3.33 3.96
CA LEU A 317 -7.44 3.81 5.22
C LEU A 317 -6.66 3.23 6.40
N SER A 318 -6.27 4.09 7.32
CA SER A 318 -5.53 3.78 8.54
C SER A 318 -6.45 3.84 9.75
N ALA A 319 -6.41 4.94 10.51
CA ALA A 319 -7.20 5.11 11.73
C ALA A 319 -8.70 5.15 11.44
N GLU A 320 -9.10 5.62 10.26
CA GLU A 320 -10.49 5.73 9.82
C GLU A 320 -11.24 4.38 9.94
N THR A 321 -10.55 3.28 9.63
CA THR A 321 -11.12 1.92 9.72
C THR A 321 -10.69 1.18 10.98
N ALA A 322 -9.46 1.39 11.46
CA ALA A 322 -8.94 0.66 12.60
C ALA A 322 -9.51 1.14 13.95
N ALA A 323 -9.78 2.43 14.10
CA ALA A 323 -10.17 3.05 15.36
C ALA A 323 -11.31 4.08 15.26
N GLY A 324 -11.73 4.44 14.04
CA GLY A 324 -12.77 5.43 13.80
C GLY A 324 -14.19 4.99 14.16
N ASP A 325 -15.08 5.97 14.23
CA ASP A 325 -16.49 5.78 14.51
C ASP A 325 -17.30 5.33 13.29
N PHE A 326 -16.79 5.59 12.08
CA PHE A 326 -17.49 5.37 10.80
C PHE A 326 -16.69 4.49 9.81
N PRO A 327 -16.22 3.29 10.20
CA PRO A 327 -15.33 2.49 9.35
C PRO A 327 -16.02 2.05 8.04
N VAL A 328 -17.32 1.74 8.07
CA VAL A 328 -18.08 1.24 6.91
C VAL A 328 -18.37 2.39 5.94
N GLU A 329 -18.86 3.50 6.46
CA GLU A 329 -19.19 4.71 5.71
C GLU A 329 -17.94 5.28 5.04
N THR A 330 -16.78 5.21 5.71
CA THR A 330 -15.50 5.64 5.12
C THR A 330 -15.15 4.80 3.89
N VAL A 331 -15.30 3.47 3.94
CA VAL A 331 -15.06 2.60 2.78
C VAL A 331 -16.03 2.91 1.64
N GLN A 332 -17.31 3.16 1.96
CA GLN A 332 -18.33 3.54 0.97
C GLN A 332 -18.04 4.90 0.32
N ALA A 333 -17.65 5.89 1.12
CA ALA A 333 -17.24 7.21 0.63
C ALA A 333 -16.01 7.11 -0.26
N MET A 334 -14.96 6.41 0.18
CA MET A 334 -13.75 6.14 -0.59
C MET A 334 -14.07 5.48 -1.94
N SER A 335 -14.91 4.43 -1.91
CA SER A 335 -15.35 3.73 -3.13
C SER A 335 -16.08 4.67 -4.10
N SER A 336 -16.98 5.50 -3.59
CA SER A 336 -17.76 6.46 -4.40
C SER A 336 -16.86 7.51 -5.06
N VAL A 337 -15.86 8.03 -4.33
CA VAL A 337 -14.88 8.98 -4.87
C VAL A 337 -14.05 8.32 -5.98
N CYS A 338 -13.58 7.09 -5.77
CA CYS A 338 -12.83 6.35 -6.80
C CYS A 338 -13.66 6.17 -8.08
N VAL A 339 -14.92 5.71 -7.98
CA VAL A 339 -15.81 5.54 -9.14
C VAL A 339 -16.09 6.87 -9.84
N GLY A 340 -16.23 7.96 -9.09
CA GLY A 340 -16.36 9.31 -9.65
C GLY A 340 -15.13 9.72 -10.45
N ALA A 341 -13.94 9.60 -9.87
CA ALA A 341 -12.68 9.98 -10.51
C ALA A 341 -12.33 9.09 -11.72
N GLU A 342 -12.73 7.82 -11.71
CA GLU A 342 -12.50 6.87 -12.80
C GLU A 342 -13.27 7.20 -14.09
N LYS A 343 -14.24 8.12 -14.04
CA LYS A 343 -14.96 8.60 -15.23
C LYS A 343 -14.16 9.61 -16.05
N GLU A 344 -13.12 10.21 -15.47
CA GLU A 344 -12.31 11.21 -16.16
C GLU A 344 -11.55 10.61 -17.34
N PRO A 345 -11.61 11.20 -18.55
CA PRO A 345 -10.94 10.63 -19.72
C PRO A 345 -9.43 10.42 -19.55
N SER A 346 -8.76 11.29 -18.78
CA SER A 346 -7.31 11.25 -18.55
C SER A 346 -6.83 9.93 -17.96
N ILE A 347 -7.66 9.26 -17.15
CA ILE A 347 -7.31 7.99 -16.50
C ILE A 347 -7.78 6.75 -17.26
N ASN A 348 -8.49 6.95 -18.36
CA ASN A 348 -9.00 5.90 -19.24
C ASN A 348 -8.18 5.74 -20.53
N VAL A 349 -7.27 6.67 -20.81
CA VAL A 349 -6.42 6.68 -22.02
C VAL A 349 -4.97 6.35 -21.66
N SER A 350 -4.29 5.63 -22.56
CA SER A 350 -2.87 5.33 -22.44
C SER A 350 -2.13 5.65 -23.74
N ASN A 351 -0.84 5.93 -23.64
CA ASN A 351 0.07 5.95 -24.78
C ASN A 351 0.64 4.55 -25.10
N HIS A 352 0.18 3.50 -24.41
CA HIS A 352 0.55 2.09 -24.65
C HIS A 352 2.05 1.81 -24.71
N ARG A 353 2.87 2.62 -24.02
CA ARG A 353 4.34 2.48 -23.98
C ARG A 353 4.99 2.44 -25.36
N LEU A 354 4.47 3.20 -26.33
CA LEU A 354 4.93 3.22 -27.74
C LEU A 354 6.45 3.30 -27.94
N ALA A 355 7.19 3.95 -27.03
CA ALA A 355 8.64 4.13 -27.13
C ALA A 355 9.49 3.04 -26.43
N ARG A 356 8.88 1.94 -25.95
CA ARG A 356 9.57 0.92 -25.15
C ARG A 356 9.59 -0.44 -25.84
N THR A 357 10.73 -1.13 -25.73
CA THR A 357 10.89 -2.53 -26.12
C THR A 357 10.55 -3.46 -24.95
N PHE A 358 9.86 -4.56 -25.24
CA PHE A 358 9.49 -5.59 -24.25
C PHE A 358 10.48 -6.75 -24.27
N ALA A 359 10.72 -7.35 -23.11
CA ALA A 359 11.75 -8.38 -22.94
C ALA A 359 11.21 -9.81 -22.87
N SER A 360 9.88 -10.00 -22.83
CA SER A 360 9.28 -11.33 -22.71
C SER A 360 7.98 -11.46 -23.51
N PRO A 361 7.65 -12.67 -24.02
CA PRO A 361 6.38 -12.91 -24.70
C PRO A 361 5.16 -12.55 -23.86
N GLU A 362 5.19 -12.89 -22.56
CA GLU A 362 4.10 -12.58 -21.62
C GLU A 362 3.82 -11.06 -21.54
N GLU A 363 4.88 -10.25 -21.46
CA GLU A 363 4.75 -8.78 -21.45
C GLU A 363 4.21 -8.27 -22.80
N THR A 364 4.72 -8.78 -23.91
CA THR A 364 4.26 -8.41 -25.25
C THR A 364 2.77 -8.72 -25.44
N ILE A 365 2.31 -9.91 -25.02
CA ILE A 365 0.90 -10.31 -25.10
C ILE A 365 0.03 -9.43 -24.21
N ALA A 366 0.45 -9.17 -22.97
CA ALA A 366 -0.28 -8.28 -22.07
C ALA A 366 -0.44 -6.86 -22.65
N MET A 367 0.63 -6.28 -23.18
CA MET A 367 0.60 -4.93 -23.77
C MET A 367 -0.25 -4.88 -25.05
N SER A 368 -0.12 -5.90 -25.91
CA SER A 368 -0.92 -6.01 -27.15
C SER A 368 -2.40 -6.18 -26.86
N THR A 369 -2.74 -6.94 -25.83
CA THR A 369 -4.12 -7.12 -25.34
C THR A 369 -4.72 -5.81 -24.88
N MET A 370 -3.98 -5.04 -24.06
CA MET A 370 -4.46 -3.74 -23.60
C MET A 370 -4.61 -2.74 -24.76
N TYR A 371 -3.72 -2.79 -25.75
CA TYR A 371 -3.86 -1.98 -26.96
C TYR A 371 -5.12 -2.35 -27.75
N ALA A 372 -5.31 -3.64 -28.05
CA ALA A 372 -6.48 -4.11 -28.78
C ALA A 372 -7.79 -3.77 -28.03
N ALA A 373 -7.84 -3.99 -26.72
CA ALA A 373 -9.02 -3.73 -25.91
C ALA A 373 -9.41 -2.25 -25.87
N ASN A 374 -8.42 -1.34 -25.82
CA ASN A 374 -8.68 0.09 -25.78
C ASN A 374 -9.06 0.69 -27.15
N HIS A 375 -8.80 0.01 -28.26
CA HIS A 375 -9.00 0.55 -29.61
C HIS A 375 -10.02 -0.21 -30.45
N MET A 376 -10.41 -1.42 -30.07
CA MET A 376 -11.45 -2.18 -30.76
C MET A 376 -12.83 -1.82 -30.20
N GLU A 377 -13.71 -1.34 -31.08
CA GLU A 377 -15.09 -1.02 -30.72
C GLU A 377 -15.83 -2.26 -30.21
N GLY A 378 -16.64 -2.08 -29.16
CA GLY A 378 -17.49 -3.13 -28.61
C GLY A 378 -16.85 -4.01 -27.55
N VAL A 379 -15.52 -3.94 -27.34
CA VAL A 379 -14.86 -4.70 -26.25
C VAL A 379 -15.41 -4.27 -24.88
N LYS A 380 -15.81 -5.25 -24.07
CA LYS A 380 -16.40 -5.02 -22.73
C LYS A 380 -15.49 -5.43 -21.59
N ALA A 381 -14.58 -6.36 -21.81
CA ALA A 381 -13.68 -6.86 -20.78
C ALA A 381 -12.42 -7.47 -21.38
N MET A 382 -11.42 -7.61 -20.51
CA MET A 382 -10.29 -8.50 -20.77
C MET A 382 -10.26 -9.61 -19.73
N VAL A 383 -9.83 -10.80 -20.13
CA VAL A 383 -9.68 -11.96 -19.24
C VAL A 383 -8.24 -12.42 -19.30
N ALA A 384 -7.62 -12.60 -18.14
CA ALA A 384 -6.29 -13.15 -18.00
C ALA A 384 -6.36 -14.45 -17.22
N MET A 385 -6.25 -15.57 -17.94
CA MET A 385 -6.17 -16.89 -17.33
C MET A 385 -4.73 -17.16 -16.91
N THR A 386 -4.47 -17.17 -15.60
CA THR A 386 -3.11 -17.08 -15.05
C THR A 386 -2.96 -17.87 -13.76
N GLU A 387 -1.86 -18.61 -13.63
CA GLU A 387 -1.54 -19.31 -12.38
C GLU A 387 -0.80 -18.41 -11.38
N SER A 388 -0.03 -17.41 -11.86
CA SER A 388 0.84 -16.57 -11.03
C SER A 388 0.34 -15.15 -10.82
N GLY A 389 -0.62 -14.68 -11.63
CA GLY A 389 -1.11 -13.30 -11.59
C GLY A 389 -0.20 -12.29 -12.30
N ARG A 390 0.88 -12.73 -12.96
CA ARG A 390 1.83 -11.83 -13.62
C ARG A 390 1.24 -11.12 -14.84
N THR A 391 0.44 -11.80 -15.65
CA THR A 391 -0.24 -11.20 -16.81
C THR A 391 -1.21 -10.07 -16.40
N PRO A 392 -2.16 -10.25 -15.46
CA PRO A 392 -3.05 -9.16 -15.03
C PRO A 392 -2.31 -8.02 -14.31
N LEU A 393 -1.19 -8.30 -13.62
CA LEU A 393 -0.31 -7.25 -13.10
C LEU A 393 0.22 -6.34 -14.22
N MET A 394 0.72 -6.93 -15.31
CA MET A 394 1.25 -6.17 -16.46
C MET A 394 0.14 -5.42 -17.20
N MET A 395 -1.00 -6.07 -17.46
CA MET A 395 -2.16 -5.46 -18.10
C MET A 395 -2.66 -4.24 -17.33
N SER A 396 -2.80 -4.36 -16.00
CA SER A 396 -3.24 -3.25 -15.13
C SER A 396 -2.26 -2.07 -15.06
N ARG A 397 -1.04 -2.19 -15.58
CA ARG A 397 -0.12 -1.03 -15.69
C ARG A 397 -0.60 -0.04 -16.75
N ILE A 398 -1.42 -0.47 -17.71
CA ILE A 398 -1.95 0.36 -18.79
C ILE A 398 -3.32 0.92 -18.38
N SER A 399 -3.47 2.24 -18.51
CA SER A 399 -4.74 2.92 -18.28
C SER A 399 -5.79 2.46 -19.31
N SER A 400 -7.01 2.22 -18.86
CA SER A 400 -8.16 1.73 -19.64
C SER A 400 -9.43 2.17 -18.91
N GLY A 401 -10.62 2.04 -19.47
CA GLY A 401 -11.89 2.07 -18.71
C GLY A 401 -12.44 0.68 -18.41
N LEU A 402 -11.85 -0.35 -19.01
CA LEU A 402 -12.38 -1.71 -19.03
C LEU A 402 -11.90 -2.51 -17.81
N PRO A 403 -12.70 -3.49 -17.34
CA PRO A 403 -12.30 -4.44 -16.31
C PRO A 403 -11.35 -5.50 -16.87
N VAL A 404 -10.42 -5.95 -16.03
CA VAL A 404 -9.58 -7.12 -16.26
C VAL A 404 -10.01 -8.22 -15.29
N PHE A 405 -10.43 -9.37 -15.77
CA PHE A 405 -10.72 -10.52 -14.92
C PHE A 405 -9.48 -11.41 -14.80
N ALA A 406 -8.96 -11.59 -13.58
CA ALA A 406 -7.85 -12.51 -13.32
C ALA A 406 -8.42 -13.87 -12.90
N MET A 407 -8.29 -14.87 -13.77
CA MET A 407 -8.87 -16.19 -13.57
C MET A 407 -7.79 -17.19 -13.19
N SER A 408 -7.93 -17.79 -12.02
CA SER A 408 -6.95 -18.71 -11.43
C SER A 408 -7.63 -19.70 -10.50
N ARG A 409 -7.06 -20.89 -10.35
CA ARG A 409 -7.42 -21.86 -9.30
C ARG A 409 -6.66 -21.62 -8.00
N ASN A 410 -5.62 -20.79 -8.03
CA ASN A 410 -4.75 -20.54 -6.88
C ASN A 410 -5.25 -19.35 -6.07
N GLU A 411 -5.75 -19.61 -4.86
CA GLU A 411 -6.23 -18.58 -3.94
C GLU A 411 -5.19 -17.48 -3.66
N ASN A 412 -3.90 -17.81 -3.53
CA ASN A 412 -2.86 -16.81 -3.31
C ASN A 412 -2.74 -15.85 -4.52
N THR A 413 -2.94 -16.36 -5.73
CA THR A 413 -2.93 -15.54 -6.95
C THR A 413 -4.16 -14.63 -7.00
N LEU A 414 -5.34 -15.16 -6.66
CA LEU A 414 -6.59 -14.39 -6.59
C LEU A 414 -6.49 -13.28 -5.54
N ASN A 415 -6.05 -13.63 -4.32
CA ASN A 415 -5.84 -12.68 -3.23
C ASN A 415 -4.82 -11.61 -3.60
N ARG A 416 -3.65 -11.96 -4.15
CA ARG A 416 -2.67 -10.96 -4.64
C ARG A 416 -3.28 -10.04 -5.71
N SER A 417 -3.96 -10.59 -6.69
CA SER A 417 -4.56 -9.78 -7.75
C SER A 417 -5.68 -8.84 -7.28
N SER A 418 -6.22 -9.06 -6.07
CA SER A 418 -7.16 -8.15 -5.41
C SER A 418 -6.57 -6.75 -5.18
N LEU A 419 -5.23 -6.60 -5.16
CA LEU A 419 -4.57 -5.29 -5.06
C LEU A 419 -4.35 -4.59 -6.41
N TYR A 420 -4.42 -5.28 -7.54
CA TYR A 420 -4.08 -4.69 -8.84
C TYR A 420 -5.21 -3.83 -9.41
N ARG A 421 -4.92 -2.61 -9.85
CA ARG A 421 -5.92 -1.69 -10.40
C ARG A 421 -6.75 -2.31 -11.52
N GLY A 422 -8.07 -2.21 -11.43
CA GLY A 422 -9.01 -2.66 -12.45
C GLY A 422 -9.08 -4.18 -12.62
N VAL A 423 -8.41 -4.93 -11.75
CA VAL A 423 -8.41 -6.40 -11.78
C VAL A 423 -9.47 -6.96 -10.83
N THR A 424 -10.33 -7.82 -11.33
CA THR A 424 -11.30 -8.58 -10.52
C THR A 424 -10.85 -10.05 -10.50
N PRO A 425 -10.40 -10.58 -9.36
CA PRO A 425 -10.10 -12.00 -9.23
C PRO A 425 -11.38 -12.83 -9.34
N VAL A 426 -11.33 -13.91 -10.10
CA VAL A 426 -12.42 -14.88 -10.23
C VAL A 426 -11.81 -16.27 -10.15
N TYR A 427 -12.28 -17.08 -9.21
CA TYR A 427 -11.86 -18.48 -9.14
C TYR A 427 -12.24 -19.20 -10.44
N PHE A 428 -11.26 -19.91 -11.02
CA PHE A 428 -11.46 -20.69 -12.23
C PHE A 428 -10.48 -21.84 -12.25
N ASP A 429 -11.02 -23.06 -12.22
CA ASP A 429 -10.24 -24.28 -12.45
C ASP A 429 -10.55 -24.84 -13.83
N ARG A 430 -9.50 -25.27 -14.52
CA ARG A 430 -9.56 -25.72 -15.92
C ARG A 430 -9.43 -27.23 -15.93
N ASP A 431 -10.40 -27.94 -15.35
CA ASP A 431 -10.37 -29.42 -15.16
C ASP A 431 -9.56 -30.17 -16.24
N SER A 432 -10.13 -30.27 -17.46
CA SER A 432 -9.55 -30.97 -18.63
C SER A 432 -9.54 -30.11 -19.90
N ASP A 433 -10.12 -28.92 -19.86
CA ASP A 433 -10.25 -28.05 -21.03
C ASP A 433 -8.92 -27.35 -21.32
N ALA A 434 -8.52 -27.35 -22.60
CA ALA A 434 -7.34 -26.65 -23.07
C ALA A 434 -7.66 -25.77 -24.27
N GLY A 435 -6.83 -24.76 -24.51
CA GLY A 435 -6.95 -23.93 -25.70
C GLY A 435 -8.26 -23.14 -25.72
N LEU A 436 -9.08 -23.34 -26.76
CA LEU A 436 -10.30 -22.57 -27.00
C LEU A 436 -11.46 -22.95 -26.06
N GLU A 437 -11.60 -24.22 -25.70
CA GLU A 437 -12.72 -24.67 -24.85
C GLU A 437 -12.61 -24.09 -23.44
N ALA A 438 -11.40 -24.05 -22.87
CA ALA A 438 -11.14 -23.38 -21.60
C ALA A 438 -11.50 -21.88 -21.66
N ALA A 439 -11.20 -21.23 -22.78
CA ALA A 439 -11.51 -19.83 -22.99
C ALA A 439 -13.04 -19.58 -23.05
N LYS A 440 -13.81 -20.48 -23.69
CA LYS A 440 -15.27 -20.42 -23.71
C LYS A 440 -15.88 -20.69 -22.34
N HIS A 441 -15.37 -21.67 -21.61
CA HIS A 441 -15.81 -21.98 -20.24
C HIS A 441 -15.56 -20.78 -19.32
N ALA A 442 -14.40 -20.12 -19.41
CA ALA A 442 -14.12 -18.90 -18.66
C ALA A 442 -15.16 -17.79 -18.92
N LEU A 443 -15.60 -17.60 -20.18
CA LEU A 443 -16.66 -16.64 -20.51
C LEU A 443 -18.02 -17.05 -19.93
N ALA A 444 -18.35 -18.34 -19.95
CA ALA A 444 -19.58 -18.86 -19.34
C ALA A 444 -19.63 -18.59 -17.83
N VAL A 445 -18.51 -18.82 -17.12
CA VAL A 445 -18.37 -18.50 -15.69
C VAL A 445 -18.59 -17.01 -15.44
N LEU A 446 -17.95 -16.13 -16.21
CA LEU A 446 -18.13 -14.68 -16.06
C LEU A 446 -19.56 -14.21 -16.37
N LYS A 447 -20.25 -14.87 -17.31
CA LYS A 447 -21.66 -14.64 -17.64
C LYS A 447 -22.57 -15.08 -16.49
N GLU A 448 -22.32 -16.24 -15.89
CA GLU A 448 -23.06 -16.74 -14.72
C GLU A 448 -22.95 -15.79 -13.52
N HIS A 449 -21.76 -15.22 -13.30
CA HIS A 449 -21.54 -14.20 -12.27
C HIS A 449 -22.12 -12.82 -12.62
N GLY A 450 -22.72 -12.66 -13.80
CA GLY A 450 -23.37 -11.41 -14.23
C GLY A 450 -22.40 -10.32 -14.72
N TYR A 451 -21.12 -10.64 -14.92
CA TYR A 451 -20.15 -9.67 -15.43
C TYR A 451 -20.29 -9.41 -16.92
N LEU A 452 -20.71 -10.43 -17.68
CA LEU A 452 -20.83 -10.41 -19.14
C LEU A 452 -22.24 -10.84 -19.58
N THR A 453 -22.61 -10.44 -20.79
CA THR A 453 -23.88 -10.79 -21.44
C THR A 453 -23.64 -11.34 -22.85
N THR A 454 -24.58 -12.12 -23.39
CA THR A 454 -24.51 -12.63 -24.77
C THR A 454 -24.31 -11.46 -25.75
N GLY A 455 -23.36 -11.61 -26.67
CA GLY A 455 -22.99 -10.61 -27.66
C GLY A 455 -21.85 -9.67 -27.22
N ASP A 456 -21.43 -9.70 -25.95
CA ASP A 456 -20.28 -8.92 -25.51
C ASP A 456 -18.98 -9.44 -26.14
N LEU A 457 -18.11 -8.51 -26.54
CA LEU A 457 -16.80 -8.83 -27.10
C LEU A 457 -15.74 -8.78 -26.00
N VAL A 458 -14.91 -9.82 -25.90
CA VAL A 458 -13.93 -10.00 -24.83
C VAL A 458 -12.58 -10.41 -25.41
N ILE A 459 -11.50 -9.88 -24.83
CA ILE A 459 -10.13 -10.29 -25.19
C ILE A 459 -9.55 -11.15 -24.07
N ILE A 460 -9.14 -12.37 -24.41
CA ILE A 460 -8.63 -13.36 -23.46
C ILE A 460 -7.14 -13.59 -23.69
N THR A 461 -6.38 -13.66 -22.60
CA THR A 461 -4.97 -14.06 -22.60
C THR A 461 -4.80 -15.36 -21.82
N GLN A 462 -4.00 -16.27 -22.37
CA GLN A 462 -3.71 -17.56 -21.76
C GLN A 462 -2.33 -18.08 -22.19
N GLY A 463 -1.76 -18.98 -21.40
CA GLY A 463 -0.72 -19.89 -21.89
C GLY A 463 -1.37 -21.09 -22.55
N ASP A 464 -0.96 -21.43 -23.77
CA ASP A 464 -1.35 -22.69 -24.42
C ASP A 464 -0.47 -23.88 -23.95
N VAL A 465 0.55 -23.63 -23.14
CA VAL A 465 1.41 -24.66 -22.51
C VAL A 465 0.99 -24.88 -21.07
N MET A 466 0.61 -26.12 -20.73
CA MET A 466 0.10 -26.50 -19.40
C MET A 466 1.15 -26.29 -18.28
N ASP A 467 0.67 -25.91 -17.09
CA ASP A 467 1.38 -25.92 -15.80
C ASP A 467 2.77 -25.27 -15.72
N THR A 468 3.06 -24.30 -16.58
CA THR A 468 4.33 -23.56 -16.56
C THR A 468 4.12 -22.10 -16.20
N ILE A 469 4.87 -21.60 -15.21
CA ILE A 469 4.89 -20.19 -14.81
C ILE A 469 5.57 -19.36 -15.91
N GLY A 470 4.94 -18.25 -16.33
CA GLY A 470 5.51 -17.33 -17.33
C GLY A 470 5.21 -17.70 -18.78
N SER A 471 4.12 -18.44 -19.03
CA SER A 471 3.80 -19.11 -20.29
C SER A 471 2.76 -18.41 -21.17
N THR A 472 2.19 -17.26 -20.78
CA THR A 472 1.18 -16.57 -21.59
C THR A 472 1.77 -16.17 -22.93
N ASN A 473 1.26 -16.78 -24.00
CA ASN A 473 1.73 -16.61 -25.36
C ASN A 473 0.58 -16.46 -26.37
N ASN A 474 -0.67 -16.48 -25.90
CA ASN A 474 -1.85 -16.46 -26.74
C ASN A 474 -2.79 -15.31 -26.34
N MET A 475 -3.39 -14.68 -27.36
CA MET A 475 -4.46 -13.69 -27.25
C MET A 475 -5.61 -14.09 -28.17
N ARG A 476 -6.84 -14.16 -27.64
CA ARG A 476 -8.07 -14.47 -28.40
C ARG A 476 -9.06 -13.34 -28.26
N ILE A 477 -9.75 -12.98 -29.34
CA ILE A 477 -10.89 -12.06 -29.31
C ILE A 477 -12.14 -12.90 -29.57
N LEU A 478 -13.02 -12.98 -28.59
CA LEU A 478 -14.19 -13.87 -28.61
C LEU A 478 -15.46 -13.08 -28.32
N THR A 479 -16.58 -13.54 -28.90
CA THR A 479 -17.92 -13.05 -28.56
C THR A 479 -18.54 -14.01 -27.55
N VAL A 480 -19.18 -13.46 -26.52
CA VAL A 480 -19.91 -14.25 -25.51
C VAL A 480 -21.17 -14.84 -26.16
N GLU A 481 -21.30 -16.16 -26.13
CA GLU A 481 -22.49 -16.90 -26.58
C GLU A 481 -23.62 -16.85 -25.54
#